data_AF-A0A1D2QBS0-F1
#
_entry.id   AF-A0A1D2QBS0-F1
#
_cell.length_a   1.000
_cell.length_b   1.000
_cell.length_c   1.000
_cell.angle_alpha   90.00
_cell.angle_beta   90.00
_cell.angle_gamma   90.00
#
_symmetry.space_group_name_H-M   'P 1'
#
loop_
_entity.id
_entity.type
_entity.pdbx_description
1 polymer ?
#
loop_
_entity_poly.entity_id
_entity_poly.type
_entity_poly.pdbx_seq_one_letter_code
_entity_poly.pdbx_strand_id
1 'polypeptide(L)' 'MTRVRTLNEVADGLTLVKQPVPHSDVTGLKRVHEATDVPILADESCQLMWLRLARHDARDIVNIKLAKTGGLV' A
#
# COMPACT_ATOMS: atom_id res chain seq x y z
N MET A 1 12.37 12.06 -8.08
CA MET A 1 13.21 11.00 -7.48
C MET A 1 13.11 9.78 -8.38
N THR A 2 14.23 9.15 -8.71
CA THR A 2 14.24 7.93 -9.54
C THR A 2 13.64 6.77 -8.73
N ARG A 3 12.58 6.14 -9.24
CA ARG A 3 11.97 4.95 -8.62
C ARG A 3 12.94 3.77 -8.65
N VAL A 4 12.97 3.00 -7.56
CA VAL A 4 13.72 1.76 -7.39
C VAL A 4 13.07 0.68 -8.24
N ARG A 5 13.61 0.51 -9.46
CA ARG A 5 13.17 -0.49 -10.45
C ARG A 5 13.54 -1.93 -10.08
N THR A 6 14.54 -2.08 -9.21
CA THR A 6 15.20 -3.35 -8.90
C THR A 6 14.32 -4.35 -8.15
N LEU A 7 13.24 -3.89 -7.51
CA LEU A 7 12.33 -4.76 -6.75
C LEU A 7 11.70 -5.86 -7.62
N ASN A 8 11.34 -5.55 -8.87
CA ASN A 8 10.77 -6.55 -9.79
C ASN A 8 11.81 -7.55 -10.31
N GLU A 9 13.03 -7.08 -10.57
CA GLU A 9 14.10 -7.91 -11.15
C GLU A 9 14.62 -8.94 -10.14
N VAL A 10 14.66 -8.59 -8.85
CA VAL A 10 15.19 -9.47 -7.79
C VAL A 10 14.21 -10.57 -7.38
N ALA A 11 12.91 -10.34 -7.55
CA ALA A 11 11.86 -11.20 -7.02
C ALA A 11 11.15 -12.06 -8.09
N ASP A 12 11.74 -12.16 -9.30
CA ASP A 12 11.28 -13.02 -10.40
C ASP A 12 9.77 -12.92 -10.67
N GLY A 13 9.30 -11.70 -10.96
CA GLY A 13 7.89 -11.45 -11.27
C GLY A 13 7.05 -10.96 -10.10
N LEU A 14 7.61 -10.10 -9.24
CA LEU A 14 6.84 -9.42 -8.20
C LEU A 14 5.73 -8.57 -8.82
N THR A 15 4.48 -8.80 -8.39
CA THR A 15 3.30 -8.13 -8.94
C THR A 15 2.73 -7.06 -8.02
N LEU A 16 3.00 -7.16 -6.72
CA LEU A 16 2.59 -6.20 -5.71
C LEU A 16 3.42 -6.32 -4.44
N VAL A 17 3.51 -5.25 -3.68
CA VAL A 17 3.99 -5.25 -2.30
C VAL A 17 2.84 -4.91 -1.37
N LYS A 18 2.58 -5.79 -0.41
CA LYS A 18 1.49 -5.65 0.56
C LYS A 18 2.02 -5.02 1.85
N GLN A 19 1.46 -3.88 2.23
CA GLN A 19 1.66 -3.20 3.52
C GLN A 19 3.15 -3.20 3.99
N PRO A 20 4.06 -2.54 3.27
CA PRO A 20 5.51 -2.58 3.57
C PRO A 20 5.91 -1.82 4.85
N VAL A 21 4.98 -1.09 5.47
CA VAL A 21 5.21 -0.26 6.66
C VAL A 21 4.11 -0.47 7.70
N PRO A 22 4.35 -0.14 8.99
CA PRO A 22 3.31 -0.17 10.02
C PRO A 22 2.05 0.58 9.62
N HIS A 23 0.89 0.08 10.03
CA HIS A 23 -0.42 0.53 9.53
C HIS A 23 -0.69 2.03 9.72
N SER A 24 -0.08 2.66 10.73
CA SER A 24 -0.24 4.08 11.07
C SER A 24 0.67 5.00 10.26
N ASP A 25 1.71 4.47 9.61
CA ASP A 25 2.71 5.25 8.90
C ASP A 25 2.30 5.53 7.44
N VAL A 26 1.30 6.38 7.26
CA VAL A 26 0.83 6.81 5.92
C VAL A 26 1.93 7.53 5.14
N THR A 27 2.77 8.29 5.83
CA THR A 27 3.88 9.02 5.20
C THR A 27 4.96 8.06 4.69
N GLY A 28 5.32 7.05 5.48
CA GLY A 28 6.19 5.97 5.05
C GLY A 28 5.61 5.20 3.87
N LEU A 29 4.31 4.89 3.91
CA LEU A 29 3.64 4.19 2.81
C LEU A 29 3.72 4.99 1.50
N LYS A 30 3.46 6.30 1.58
CA LYS A 30 3.62 7.23 0.45
C LYS A 30 5.05 7.24 -0.08
N ARG A 31 6.05 7.34 0.81
CA ARG A 31 7.47 7.32 0.40
C ARG A 31 7.82 6.04 -0.35
N VAL A 32 7.31 4.89 0.09
CA VAL A 32 7.52 3.62 -0.62
C VAL A 32 6.85 3.65 -1.98
N HIS A 33 5.58 4.04 -2.07
CA HIS A 33 4.84 4.15 -3.33
C HIS A 33 5.53 5.10 -4.33
N GLU A 34 6.04 6.24 -3.88
CA GLU A 34 6.80 7.17 -4.73
C GLU A 34 8.17 6.62 -5.16
N ALA A 35 8.72 5.68 -4.40
CA ALA A 35 10.05 5.13 -4.59
C ALA A 35 10.06 3.80 -5.36
N THR A 36 8.93 3.23 -5.79
CA THR A 36 8.93 1.98 -6.56
C THR A 36 7.93 2.01 -7.72
N ASP A 37 8.18 1.22 -8.76
CA ASP A 37 7.23 0.98 -9.85
C ASP A 37 6.33 -0.23 -9.57
N VAL A 38 6.55 -0.95 -8.46
CA VAL A 38 5.72 -2.10 -8.06
C VAL A 38 4.48 -1.61 -7.31
N PRO A 39 3.26 -2.04 -7.69
CA PRO A 39 2.04 -1.63 -7.01
C PRO A 39 2.06 -1.91 -5.49
N ILE A 40 1.64 -0.91 -4.70
CA ILE A 40 1.51 -1.03 -3.25
C ILE A 40 0.05 -1.31 -2.88
N LEU A 41 -0.18 -2.41 -2.17
CA LEU A 41 -1.47 -2.77 -1.59
C LEU A 41 -1.49 -2.39 -0.10
N ALA A 42 -2.42 -1.52 0.30
CA ALA A 42 -2.69 -1.25 1.72
C ALA A 42 -3.72 -2.25 2.26
N ASP A 43 -3.38 -2.96 3.34
CA ASP A 43 -4.26 -3.92 4.01
C ASP A 43 -4.64 -3.41 5.40
N GLU A 44 -3.70 -3.36 6.34
CA GLU A 44 -3.90 -2.93 7.72
C GLU A 44 -4.17 -1.42 7.80
N SER A 45 -3.49 -0.60 6.99
CA SER A 45 -3.74 0.85 6.95
C SER A 45 -5.18 1.21 6.52
N CYS A 46 -5.86 0.33 5.78
CA CYS A 46 -7.23 0.58 5.32
C CYS A 46 -8.26 0.63 6.45
N GLN A 47 -8.00 -0.02 7.59
CA GLN A 47 -8.97 -0.10 8.69
C GLN A 47 -9.27 1.25 9.34
N LEU A 48 -8.24 2.08 9.50
CA LEU A 48 -8.33 3.31 10.30
C LEU A 48 -8.26 4.58 9.44
N MET A 49 -7.74 4.50 8.21
CA MET A 49 -7.21 5.69 7.53
C MET A 49 -7.51 5.74 6.02
N TRP A 50 -8.54 5.04 5.54
CA TRP A 50 -8.82 4.97 4.09
C TRP A 50 -8.95 6.35 3.41
N LEU A 51 -9.61 7.31 4.05
CA LEU A 51 -9.72 8.70 3.56
C LEU A 51 -8.39 9.42 3.50
N ARG A 52 -7.54 9.25 4.53
CA ARG A 52 -6.21 9.86 4.56
C ARG A 52 -5.33 9.27 3.47
N LEU A 53 -5.34 7.96 3.33
CA LEU A 53 -4.54 7.28 2.33
C LEU A 53 -4.94 7.66 0.90
N ALA A 54 -6.25 7.84 0.62
CA ALA A 54 -6.72 8.37 -0.66
C ALA A 54 -6.28 9.82 -0.89
N ARG A 55 -6.33 10.68 0.13
CA ARG A 55 -5.87 12.07 0.04
C ARG A 55 -4.36 12.21 -0.17
N HIS A 56 -3.58 11.26 0.31
CA HIS A 56 -2.12 11.31 0.23
C HIS A 56 -1.53 10.59 -0.98
N ASP A 57 -2.35 9.93 -1.80
CA ASP A 57 -1.93 9.11 -2.94
C ASP A 57 -0.83 8.10 -2.54
N ALA A 58 -1.08 7.41 -1.42
CA ALA A 58 -0.05 6.63 -0.73
C ALA A 58 -0.01 5.16 -1.15
N ARG A 59 -0.83 4.74 -2.13
CA ARG A 59 -1.03 3.33 -2.51
C ARG A 59 -1.73 3.21 -3.86
N ASP A 60 -1.58 2.06 -4.49
CA ASP A 60 -2.25 1.71 -5.73
C ASP A 60 -3.54 0.90 -5.48
N ILE A 61 -3.50 0.02 -4.46
CA ILE A 61 -4.56 -0.96 -4.21
C ILE A 61 -4.98 -0.91 -2.74
N VAL A 62 -6.26 -1.17 -2.49
CA VAL A 62 -6.82 -1.36 -1.15
C VAL A 62 -7.38 -2.76 -0.99
N ASN A 63 -7.02 -3.42 0.12
CA ASN A 63 -7.62 -4.70 0.49
C ASN A 63 -8.73 -4.46 1.51
N ILE A 64 -9.98 -4.58 1.05
CA ILE A 64 -11.17 -4.54 1.89
C ILE A 64 -11.50 -5.97 2.31
N LYS A 65 -11.55 -6.22 3.63
CA LYS A 65 -12.00 -7.51 4.18
C LYS A 65 -13.20 -7.24 5.07
N LEU A 66 -14.27 -8.01 4.93
CA LEU A 66 -15.49 -7.84 5.73
C LEU A 66 -15.23 -7.98 7.23
N ALA A 67 -14.34 -8.89 7.62
CA ALA A 67 -13.87 -9.06 9.00
C ALA A 67 -13.22 -7.80 9.59
N LYS A 68 -12.75 -6.88 8.74
CA LYS A 68 -12.15 -5.60 9.13
C LYS A 68 -13.12 -4.43 9.09
N THR A 69 -14.30 -4.59 8.49
CA THR A 69 -15.28 -3.51 8.26
C THR A 69 -16.59 -3.73 9.01
N GLY A 70 -16.70 -4.78 9.83
CA GLY A 70 -17.92 -5.10 10.58
C GLY A 70 -18.98 -5.85 9.78
N GLY A 71 -18.65 -6.36 8.59
CA GLY A 71 -19.57 -7.10 7.74
C GLY A 71 -20.29 -6.25 6.68
N LEU A 72 -21.24 -6.87 5.98
CA LEU A 72 -22.22 -6.21 5.12
C LEU A 72 -23.51 -6.04 5.94
N VAL A 73 -24.14 -4.87 5.82
CA VAL A 73 -25.47 -4.58 6.39
C VAL A 73 -26.48 -4.35 5.28
#